data_AF-A0A450SJX0-F1
#
_entry.id   AF-A0A450SJX0-F1
#
_cell.length_a   1.000
_cell.length_b   1.000
_cell.length_c   1.000
_cell.angle_alpha   90.00
_cell.angle_beta   90.00
_cell.angle_gamma   90.00
#
_symmetry.space_group_name_H-M   'P 1'
#
loop_
_entity.id
_entity.type
_entity.pdbx_description
1 polymer ?
#
loop_
_entity_poly.entity_id
_entity_poly.type
_entity_poly.pdbx_seq_one_letter_code
_entity_poly.pdbx_strand_id
1 'polypeptide(L)'
;MKRSYSKAALFLIMPFVFTMASAELVNTVSIESPTDGQEVGARVVVKGTSNIVDDESNVWVLVHPKLFAGQWWPQNKPVRDIKTGNWEALAYIGQKADIGLEFEIAVATFKGEAEKKILEYHDTGRRTGSFLPIPFPETTSPIKIITVKKVSHLTKSD
;
A
#
# COMPACT_ATOMS: atom_id res chain seq x y z
N MET A 1 53.39 34.64 -46.07
CA MET A 1 54.24 33.79 -45.20
C MET A 1 53.34 33.20 -44.12
N LYS A 2 52.94 31.93 -44.25
CA LYS A 2 51.85 31.29 -43.48
C LYS A 2 52.40 30.39 -42.35
N ARG A 3 51.61 30.36 -41.27
CA ARG A 3 51.83 29.91 -39.89
C ARG A 3 52.21 28.42 -39.72
N SER A 4 52.96 28.12 -38.67
CA SER A 4 53.00 26.80 -38.03
C SER A 4 52.81 26.97 -36.53
N TYR A 5 51.75 26.36 -35.97
CA TYR A 5 51.57 26.18 -34.53
C TYR A 5 51.20 24.72 -34.30
N SER A 6 52.10 24.01 -33.63
CA SER A 6 51.95 22.63 -33.18
C SER A 6 50.90 22.56 -32.07
N LYS A 7 49.90 21.69 -32.22
CA LYS A 7 48.87 21.46 -31.20
C LYS A 7 49.35 20.33 -30.27
N ALA A 8 49.75 20.69 -29.06
CA ALA A 8 49.94 19.72 -27.97
C ALA A 8 48.56 19.24 -27.48
N ALA A 9 48.30 17.94 -27.56
CA ALA A 9 47.09 17.32 -27.03
C ALA A 9 47.29 17.02 -25.54
N LEU A 10 46.56 17.75 -24.69
CA LEU A 10 46.49 17.54 -23.26
C LEU A 10 45.40 16.49 -22.98
N PHE A 11 45.79 15.27 -22.62
CA PHE A 11 44.86 14.23 -22.18
C PHE A 11 44.41 14.50 -20.74
N LEU A 12 43.18 15.00 -20.59
CA LEU A 12 42.49 15.15 -19.30
C LEU A 12 42.01 13.76 -18.85
N ILE A 13 42.64 13.22 -17.80
CA ILE A 13 42.18 12.00 -17.13
C ILE A 13 41.00 12.43 -16.24
N MET A 14 39.76 12.24 -16.71
CA MET A 14 38.57 12.50 -15.91
C MET A 14 38.41 11.38 -14.86
N PRO A 15 38.35 11.69 -13.55
CA PRO A 15 38.04 10.69 -12.55
C PRO A 15 36.58 10.25 -12.72
N PHE A 16 36.39 8.97 -13.06
CA PHE A 16 35.08 8.34 -13.07
C PHE A 16 34.64 8.14 -11.63
N VAL A 17 33.89 9.10 -11.09
CA VAL A 17 33.31 8.98 -9.75
C VAL A 17 32.16 7.96 -9.85
N PHE A 18 32.42 6.72 -9.44
CA PHE A 18 31.36 5.74 -9.19
C PHE A 18 30.62 6.12 -7.90
N THR A 19 29.50 6.81 -8.03
CA THR A 19 28.55 6.94 -6.92
C THR A 19 27.93 5.56 -6.68
N MET A 20 28.31 4.90 -5.58
CA MET A 20 27.55 3.76 -5.09
C MET A 20 26.23 4.28 -4.52
N ALA A 21 25.12 3.94 -5.18
CA ALA A 21 23.80 4.16 -4.62
C ALA A 21 23.66 3.30 -3.34
N SER A 22 23.58 3.97 -2.19
CA SER A 22 23.15 3.30 -0.95
C SER A 22 21.69 2.95 -1.13
N ALA A 23 21.35 1.66 -1.14
CA ALA A 23 19.96 1.24 -1.09
C ALA A 23 19.40 1.65 0.29
N GLU A 24 18.55 2.68 0.31
CA GLU A 24 17.83 3.01 1.53
C GLU A 24 16.99 1.81 1.93
N LEU A 25 17.11 1.43 3.19
CA LEU A 25 16.35 0.35 3.79
C LEU A 25 14.91 0.86 3.93
N VAL A 26 14.04 0.49 2.99
CA VAL A 26 12.63 0.92 2.94
C VAL A 26 11.70 -0.21 3.35
N ASN A 27 10.60 0.14 4.03
CA ASN A 27 9.56 -0.83 4.36
C ASN A 27 8.94 -1.40 3.09
N THR A 28 8.59 -2.67 3.11
CA THR A 28 7.91 -3.33 1.99
C THR A 28 6.73 -4.15 2.49
N VAL A 29 5.72 -4.26 1.61
CA VAL A 29 4.55 -5.12 1.80
C VAL A 29 4.26 -5.86 0.50
N SER A 30 3.62 -7.02 0.60
CA SER A 30 3.09 -7.79 -0.52
C SER A 30 1.67 -8.25 -0.21
N ILE A 31 0.87 -8.51 -1.23
CA ILE A 31 -0.45 -9.14 -1.08
C ILE A 31 -0.37 -10.51 -1.76
N GLU A 32 -0.68 -11.56 -1.01
CA GLU A 32 -0.68 -12.95 -1.49
C GLU A 32 -2.09 -13.45 -1.79
N SER A 33 -3.08 -12.97 -1.03
CA SER A 33 -4.49 -13.27 -1.23
C SER A 33 -5.33 -12.06 -0.81
N PRO A 34 -6.42 -11.73 -1.52
CA PRO A 34 -6.81 -12.30 -2.81
C PRO A 34 -5.82 -11.95 -3.93
N THR A 35 -5.93 -12.61 -5.08
CA THR A 35 -5.16 -12.24 -6.28
C THR A 35 -5.89 -11.16 -7.09
N ASP A 36 -5.16 -10.46 -7.95
CA ASP A 36 -5.77 -9.50 -8.88
C ASP A 36 -6.84 -10.16 -9.76
N GLY A 37 -7.98 -9.48 -9.93
CA GLY A 37 -9.16 -9.97 -10.65
C GLY A 37 -10.00 -11.02 -9.90
N GLN A 38 -9.61 -11.45 -8.70
CA GLN A 38 -10.31 -12.52 -7.99
C GLN A 38 -11.75 -12.13 -7.62
N GLU A 39 -12.68 -13.08 -7.78
CA GLU A 39 -14.06 -12.93 -7.33
C GLU A 39 -14.17 -13.16 -5.81
N VAL A 40 -14.86 -12.24 -5.12
CA VAL A 40 -15.01 -12.25 -3.66
C VAL A 40 -16.47 -12.01 -3.24
N GLY A 41 -16.80 -12.43 -2.02
CA GLY A 41 -18.10 -12.18 -1.41
C GLY A 41 -18.20 -10.83 -0.71
N ALA A 42 -19.06 -10.74 0.32
CA ALA A 42 -19.19 -9.54 1.15
C ALA A 42 -17.92 -9.20 1.96
N ARG A 43 -17.10 -10.22 2.21
CA ARG A 43 -15.88 -10.14 3.01
C ARG A 43 -14.81 -11.03 2.38
N VAL A 44 -13.56 -10.64 2.57
CA VAL A 44 -12.40 -11.43 2.16
C VAL A 44 -11.30 -11.30 3.21
N VAL A 45 -10.59 -12.39 3.47
CA VAL A 45 -9.36 -12.34 4.28
C VAL A 45 -8.23 -11.98 3.33
N VAL A 46 -7.66 -10.79 3.55
CA VAL A 46 -6.47 -10.32 2.86
C VAL A 46 -5.26 -10.81 3.62
N LYS A 47 -4.30 -11.42 2.92
CA LYS A 47 -3.08 -11.99 3.46
C LYS A 47 -1.88 -11.49 2.70
N GLY A 48 -0.75 -11.41 3.38
CA GLY A 48 0.53 -11.16 2.72
C GLY A 48 1.69 -11.11 3.68
N THR A 49 2.80 -10.57 3.19
CA THR A 49 4.04 -10.41 3.96
C THR A 49 4.46 -8.96 4.06
N SER A 50 5.31 -8.67 5.02
CA SER A 50 5.86 -7.34 5.25
C SER A 50 7.27 -7.40 5.82
N ASN A 51 8.17 -6.61 5.25
CA ASN A 51 9.47 -6.31 5.83
C ASN A 51 9.43 -4.88 6.35
N ILE A 52 9.24 -4.73 7.65
CA ILE A 52 9.22 -3.43 8.32
C ILE A 52 10.56 -3.29 9.04
N VAL A 53 11.29 -2.24 8.67
CA VAL A 53 12.66 -2.01 9.14
C VAL A 53 12.75 -0.94 10.22
N ASP A 54 11.67 -0.18 10.40
CA ASP A 54 11.50 0.71 11.54
C ASP A 54 10.55 0.08 12.58
N ASP A 55 10.72 0.43 13.86
CA ASP A 55 9.93 -0.15 14.95
C ASP A 55 8.56 0.54 15.14
N GLU A 56 8.21 1.49 14.27
CA GLU A 56 7.04 2.36 14.44
C GLU A 56 5.95 2.12 13.39
N SER A 57 6.29 1.57 12.22
CA SER A 57 5.34 1.41 11.13
C SER A 57 4.46 0.18 11.30
N ASN A 58 3.22 0.31 10.85
CA ASN A 58 2.21 -0.73 10.89
C ASN A 58 1.61 -0.98 9.51
N VAL A 59 1.34 -2.25 9.17
CA VAL A 59 0.58 -2.61 7.96
C VAL A 59 -0.88 -2.22 8.15
N TRP A 60 -1.48 -1.62 7.12
CA TRP A 60 -2.92 -1.37 7.07
C TRP A 60 -3.49 -1.73 5.71
N VAL A 61 -4.77 -2.16 5.72
CA VAL A 61 -5.55 -2.48 4.53
C VAL A 61 -6.63 -1.42 4.36
N LEU A 62 -6.72 -0.84 3.17
CA LEU A 62 -7.73 0.14 2.79
C LEU A 62 -8.46 -0.37 1.55
N VAL A 63 -9.77 -0.14 1.47
CA VAL A 63 -10.63 -0.61 0.37
C VAL A 63 -11.44 0.55 -0.17
N HIS A 64 -11.68 0.56 -1.47
CA HIS A 64 -12.68 1.44 -2.09
C HIS A 64 -13.26 0.82 -3.37
N PRO A 65 -14.47 1.22 -3.79
CA PRO A 65 -14.96 0.92 -5.13
C PRO A 65 -14.02 1.55 -6.15
N LYS A 66 -13.57 0.81 -7.17
CA LYS A 66 -12.61 1.31 -8.17
C LYS A 66 -13.07 2.57 -8.91
N LEU A 67 -14.39 2.80 -8.97
CA LEU A 67 -14.98 3.99 -9.58
C LEU A 67 -14.77 5.27 -8.75
N PHE A 68 -14.37 5.18 -7.47
CA PHE A 68 -14.30 6.31 -6.54
C PHE A 68 -12.86 6.73 -6.24
N ALA A 69 -12.26 7.55 -7.10
CA ALA A 69 -10.86 7.93 -6.89
C ALA A 69 -10.63 8.72 -5.57
N GLY A 70 -9.63 8.30 -4.80
CA GLY A 70 -9.08 9.05 -3.67
C GLY A 70 -9.88 8.98 -2.36
N GLN A 71 -10.92 8.14 -2.29
CA GLN A 71 -11.75 7.97 -1.09
C GLN A 71 -11.65 6.54 -0.58
N TRP A 72 -11.02 6.35 0.57
CA TRP A 72 -10.66 5.03 1.08
C TRP A 72 -11.31 4.73 2.42
N TRP A 73 -11.75 3.49 2.58
CA TRP A 73 -12.22 2.96 3.85
C TRP A 73 -11.14 2.08 4.46
N PRO A 74 -10.46 2.54 5.52
CA PRO A 74 -9.62 1.68 6.33
C PRO A 74 -10.40 0.49 6.88
N GLN A 75 -9.76 -0.67 6.80
CA GLN A 75 -10.24 -1.92 7.38
C GLN A 75 -9.64 -2.11 8.77
N ASN A 76 -10.09 -3.15 9.47
CA ASN A 76 -9.56 -3.46 10.80
C ASN A 76 -8.04 -3.67 10.76
N LYS A 77 -7.37 -3.34 11.87
CA LYS A 77 -5.92 -3.51 12.03
C LYS A 77 -5.53 -4.97 11.72
N PRO A 78 -4.60 -5.22 10.80
CA PRO A 78 -4.12 -6.57 10.50
C PRO A 78 -3.48 -7.23 11.73
N VAL A 79 -3.64 -8.55 11.84
CA VAL A 79 -2.86 -9.37 12.76
C VAL A 79 -1.55 -9.70 12.06
N ARG A 80 -0.42 -9.30 12.65
CA ARG A 80 0.93 -9.50 12.08
C ARG A 80 1.79 -10.34 13.01
N ASP A 81 2.45 -11.36 12.44
CA ASP A 81 3.54 -12.07 13.10
C ASP A 81 4.86 -11.31 12.87
N ILE A 82 5.44 -10.82 13.96
CA ILE A 82 6.68 -10.02 13.91
C ILE A 82 7.88 -10.85 13.45
N LYS A 83 7.89 -12.17 13.70
CA LYS A 83 9.02 -13.06 13.36
C LYS A 83 9.05 -13.40 11.88
N THR A 84 7.89 -13.65 11.29
CA THR A 84 7.77 -14.09 9.89
C THR A 84 7.42 -12.93 8.95
N GLY A 85 6.86 -11.84 9.47
CA GLY A 85 6.34 -10.74 8.68
C GLY A 85 4.99 -11.04 8.02
N ASN A 86 4.44 -12.24 8.22
CA ASN A 86 3.12 -12.63 7.74
C ASN A 86 2.04 -11.79 8.43
N TRP A 87 1.03 -11.40 7.68
CA TRP A 87 -0.11 -10.67 8.22
C TRP A 87 -1.42 -11.09 7.55
N GLU A 88 -2.52 -10.89 8.28
CA GLU A 88 -3.87 -11.07 7.75
C GLU A 88 -4.85 -10.01 8.27
N ALA A 89 -5.83 -9.65 7.44
CA ALA A 89 -6.87 -8.70 7.78
C ALA A 89 -8.20 -9.10 7.15
N LEU A 90 -9.30 -8.91 7.88
CA LEU A 90 -10.65 -9.02 7.33
C LEU A 90 -11.02 -7.71 6.62
N ALA A 91 -11.26 -7.78 5.32
CA ALA A 91 -11.74 -6.66 4.51
C ALA A 91 -13.23 -6.84 4.17
N TYR A 92 -13.99 -5.75 4.25
CA TYR A 92 -15.39 -5.66 3.87
C TYR A 92 -15.50 -5.04 2.47
N ILE A 93 -16.20 -5.72 1.57
CA ILE A 93 -16.30 -5.34 0.16
C ILE A 93 -17.70 -4.81 -0.10
N GLY A 94 -17.91 -3.51 0.08
CA GLY A 94 -19.16 -2.80 -0.21
C GLY A 94 -20.44 -3.37 0.43
N GLN A 95 -21.59 -2.84 0.01
CA GLN A 95 -22.93 -3.24 0.43
C GLN A 95 -23.62 -4.13 -0.60
N LYS A 96 -24.78 -4.70 -0.27
CA LYS A 96 -25.52 -5.62 -1.16
C LYS A 96 -25.75 -5.06 -2.58
N ALA A 97 -25.97 -3.76 -2.70
CA ALA A 97 -26.19 -3.08 -3.99
C ALA A 97 -24.95 -3.06 -4.89
N ASP A 98 -23.75 -3.29 -4.33
CA ASP A 98 -22.47 -3.19 -5.05
C ASP A 98 -22.04 -4.51 -5.71
N ILE A 99 -22.92 -5.52 -5.77
CA ILE A 99 -22.62 -6.77 -6.47
C ILE A 99 -22.38 -6.48 -7.95
N GLY A 100 -21.31 -7.04 -8.52
CA GLY A 100 -20.87 -6.80 -9.89
C GLY A 100 -19.83 -5.69 -10.02
N LEU A 101 -19.63 -4.87 -8.98
CA LEU A 101 -18.61 -3.81 -8.99
C LEU A 101 -17.21 -4.36 -8.68
N GLU A 102 -16.22 -3.63 -9.20
CA GLU A 102 -14.82 -3.82 -8.87
C GLU A 102 -14.41 -2.95 -7.68
N PHE A 103 -13.58 -3.51 -6.82
CA PHE A 103 -13.00 -2.85 -5.66
C PHE A 103 -11.49 -2.94 -5.73
N GLU A 104 -10.79 -1.89 -5.33
CA GLU A 104 -9.36 -1.96 -5.12
C GLU A 104 -9.08 -2.16 -3.63
N ILE A 105 -8.17 -3.09 -3.35
CA ILE A 105 -7.62 -3.34 -2.02
C ILE A 105 -6.19 -2.82 -2.05
N ALA A 106 -5.93 -1.79 -1.27
CA ALA A 106 -4.62 -1.18 -1.12
C ALA A 106 -4.00 -1.55 0.23
N VAL A 107 -2.72 -1.88 0.20
CA VAL A 107 -1.92 -2.22 1.39
C VAL A 107 -0.62 -1.45 1.38
N ALA A 108 -0.30 -0.86 2.52
CA ALA A 108 0.96 -0.18 2.75
C ALA A 108 1.29 -0.18 4.25
N THR A 109 2.47 0.34 4.58
CA THR A 109 2.88 0.65 5.95
C THR A 109 2.69 2.13 6.26
N PHE A 110 2.32 2.43 7.49
CA PHE A 110 1.99 3.77 7.98
C PHE A 110 2.59 3.97 9.37
N LYS A 111 2.99 5.21 9.69
CA LYS A 111 3.45 5.61 11.03
C LYS A 111 3.00 7.03 11.40
N GLY A 112 3.18 7.42 12.66
CA GLY A 112 2.96 8.79 13.12
C GLY A 112 1.57 9.34 12.80
N GLU A 113 1.49 10.56 12.26
CA GLU A 113 0.23 11.22 11.93
C GLU A 113 -0.60 10.49 10.86
N ALA A 114 0.05 9.71 9.97
CA ALA A 114 -0.67 8.94 8.96
C ALA A 114 -1.43 7.76 9.59
N GLU A 115 -0.80 7.01 10.49
CA GLU A 115 -1.48 5.94 11.24
C GLU A 115 -2.53 6.51 12.20
N LYS A 116 -2.24 7.63 12.85
CA LYS A 116 -3.19 8.31 13.73
C LYS A 116 -4.52 8.64 13.02
N LYS A 117 -4.47 9.13 11.78
CA LYS A 117 -5.68 9.36 10.96
C LYS A 117 -6.52 8.10 10.74
N ILE A 118 -5.85 6.96 10.53
CA ILE A 118 -6.53 5.66 10.39
C ILE A 118 -7.20 5.26 11.71
N LEU A 119 -6.51 5.43 12.83
CA LEU A 119 -7.06 5.14 14.16
C LEU A 119 -8.25 6.05 14.49
N GLU A 120 -8.15 7.35 14.20
CA GLU A 120 -9.21 8.34 14.38
C GLU A 120 -10.45 8.03 13.54
N TYR A 121 -10.28 7.51 12.33
CA TYR A 121 -11.38 7.00 11.50
C TYR A 121 -12.15 5.89 12.24
N HIS A 122 -11.44 4.91 12.82
CA HIS A 122 -12.08 3.83 13.58
C HIS A 122 -12.74 4.32 14.87
N ASP A 123 -12.10 5.23 15.61
CA ASP A 123 -12.67 5.82 16.82
C ASP A 123 -13.95 6.60 16.51
N THR A 124 -13.92 7.41 15.46
CA THR A 124 -15.08 8.19 15.00
C THR A 124 -16.21 7.27 14.55
N GLY A 125 -15.91 6.27 13.74
CA GLY A 125 -16.90 5.30 13.27
C GLY A 125 -17.53 4.50 14.41
N ARG A 126 -16.73 4.06 15.40
CA ARG A 126 -17.24 3.38 16.60
C ARG A 126 -18.13 4.30 17.46
N ARG A 127 -17.77 5.57 17.61
CA ARG A 127 -18.51 6.53 18.43
C ARG A 127 -19.81 7.01 17.78
N THR A 128 -19.81 7.15 16.46
CA THR A 128 -20.91 7.81 15.71
C THR A 128 -21.75 6.85 14.87
N GLY A 129 -21.25 5.64 14.62
CA GLY A 129 -21.82 4.71 13.64
C GLY A 129 -21.53 5.09 12.18
N SER A 130 -20.83 6.20 11.92
CA SER A 130 -20.56 6.72 10.59
C SER A 130 -19.10 6.50 10.18
N PHE A 131 -18.88 5.67 9.15
CA PHE A 131 -17.57 5.36 8.59
C PHE A 131 -17.40 6.07 7.24
N LEU A 132 -17.16 7.38 7.28
CA LEU A 132 -16.91 8.18 6.08
C LEU A 132 -15.50 7.89 5.53
N PRO A 133 -15.31 7.82 4.19
CA PRO A 133 -14.01 7.56 3.61
C PRO A 133 -13.03 8.70 3.91
N ILE A 134 -11.75 8.37 3.94
CA ILE A 134 -10.65 9.32 4.11
C ILE A 134 -9.76 9.35 2.86
N PRO A 135 -9.04 10.45 2.58
CA PRO A 135 -7.95 10.43 1.62
C PRO A 135 -6.90 9.38 2.01
N PHE A 136 -6.24 8.77 1.02
CA PHE A 136 -5.16 7.83 1.29
C PHE A 136 -4.03 8.53 2.06
N PRO A 137 -3.67 8.09 3.29
CA PRO A 137 -2.62 8.74 4.06
C PRO A 137 -1.23 8.52 3.46
N GLU A 138 -0.26 9.33 3.86
CA GLU A 138 1.15 9.11 3.49
C GLU A 138 1.67 7.78 4.03
N THR A 139 2.53 7.11 3.26
CA THR A 139 3.02 5.75 3.56
C THR A 139 4.52 5.72 3.81
N THR A 140 4.97 4.69 4.51
CA THR A 140 6.39 4.37 4.69
C THR A 140 6.88 3.24 3.77
N SER A 141 5.98 2.66 2.96
CA SER A 141 6.29 1.71 1.89
C SER A 141 5.60 2.10 0.58
N PRO A 142 6.05 1.57 -0.57
CA PRO A 142 5.25 1.58 -1.80
C PRO A 142 3.88 0.96 -1.56
N ILE A 143 2.84 1.57 -2.15
CA ILE A 143 1.47 1.06 -2.08
C ILE A 143 1.35 -0.18 -2.98
N LYS A 144 0.81 -1.27 -2.44
CA LYS A 144 0.39 -2.44 -3.23
C LYS A 144 -1.11 -2.40 -3.41
N ILE A 145 -1.57 -2.51 -4.65
CA ILE A 145 -2.99 -2.47 -5.01
C ILE A 145 -3.31 -3.70 -5.84
N ILE A 146 -4.43 -4.34 -5.53
CA ILE A 146 -5.08 -5.35 -6.36
C ILE A 146 -6.54 -4.97 -6.58
N THR A 147 -7.09 -5.38 -7.72
CA THR A 147 -8.53 -5.28 -8.01
C THR A 147 -9.20 -6.61 -7.68
N VAL A 148 -10.38 -6.57 -7.07
CA VAL A 148 -11.26 -7.74 -6.88
C VAL A 148 -12.65 -7.44 -7.38
N LYS A 149 -13.40 -8.48 -7.76
CA LYS A 149 -14.79 -8.35 -8.21
C LYS A 149 -15.73 -8.89 -7.17
N LYS A 150 -16.69 -8.09 -6.72
CA LYS A 150 -17.72 -8.55 -5.79
C LYS A 150 -18.78 -9.36 -6.54
N VAL A 151 -19.00 -10.62 -6.15
CA VAL A 151 -19.99 -11.51 -6.82
C VAL A 151 -21.11 -11.99 -5.90
N SER A 152 -20.97 -11.84 -4.59
CA SER A 152 -22.03 -12.18 -3.65
C SER A 152 -22.02 -11.27 -2.44
N HIS A 153 -23.17 -11.21 -1.76
CA HIS A 153 -23.30 -10.56 -0.45
C HIS A 153 -23.70 -11.54 0.65
N LEU A 154 -23.43 -12.83 0.43
CA LEU A 154 -23.68 -13.84 1.44
C LEU A 154 -22.64 -13.68 2.54
N THR A 155 -23.08 -13.25 3.71
CA THR A 155 -22.34 -13.52 4.95
C THR A 155 -22.59 -14.99 5.24
N LYS A 156 -21.61 -15.89 5.09
CA LYS A 156 -21.77 -17.24 5.64
C LYS A 156 -22.02 -17.08 7.14
N SER A 157 -23.27 -17.24 7.54
CA SER A 157 -23.69 -17.58 8.88
C SER A 157 -23.66 -19.09 8.94
N ASP A 158 -22.57 -19.65 9.46
CA ASP A 158 -22.58 -20.98 10.04
C ASP A 158 -22.87 -20.81 11.54
#